data_AF-A0A7S0QJP5-F1
#
_entry.id   AF-A0A7S0QJP5-F1
#
_cell.length_a   1.000
_cell.length_b   1.000
_cell.length_c   1.000
_cell.angle_alpha   90.00
_cell.angle_beta   90.00
_cell.angle_gamma   90.00
#
_symmetry.space_group_name_H-M   'P 1'
#
loop_
_entity.id
_entity.type
_entity.pdbx_description
1 polymer ?
#
loop_
_entity_poly.entity_id
_entity_poly.type
_entity_poly.pdbx_seq_one_letter_code
_entity_poly.pdbx_strand_id
1 'polypeptide(L)'
;GRHALLRAAADARDGEALFIAHDPTAWWGQCVVYGPPDDGGGPPLVPVQVLSLGSILWLAEEEEEEVDLLDLDIQGAELQLLRDAFEAGIMRRVRAVHVSTHSHALDRDMRALM
;
A
#
# COMPACT_ATOMS: atom_id res chain seq x y z
N GLY A 1 -5.36 -22.69 -4.08
CA GLY A 1 -5.16 -22.17 -2.73
C GLY A 1 -6.43 -21.48 -2.28
N ARG A 2 -6.63 -21.30 -0.97
CA ARG A 2 -7.61 -20.32 -0.48
C ARG A 2 -7.00 -18.93 -0.68
N HIS A 3 -7.80 -17.97 -1.13
CA HIS A 3 -7.37 -16.59 -1.32
C HIS A 3 -8.33 -15.68 -0.56
N ALA A 4 -7.81 -14.86 0.34
CA ALA A 4 -8.54 -13.76 0.94
C ALA A 4 -8.31 -12.51 0.08
N LEU A 5 -9.40 -11.90 -0.41
CA LEU A 5 -9.33 -10.66 -1.17
C LEU A 5 -9.80 -9.50 -0.30
N LEU A 6 -8.87 -8.61 0.04
CA LEU A 6 -9.16 -7.34 0.70
C LEU A 6 -9.28 -6.25 -0.38
N ARG A 7 -10.37 -5.48 -0.37
CA ARG A 7 -10.60 -4.36 -1.29
C ARG A 7 -10.38 -3.04 -0.56
N ALA A 8 -9.14 -2.57 -0.54
CA ALA A 8 -8.73 -1.33 0.10
C ALA A 8 -7.46 -0.79 -0.58
N ALA A 9 -7.18 0.49 -0.38
CA ALA A 9 -5.85 1.03 -0.61
C ALA A 9 -4.91 0.64 0.55
N ALA A 10 -3.61 0.59 0.28
CA ALA A 10 -2.59 0.32 1.28
C ALA A 10 -1.75 1.58 1.53
N ASP A 11 -1.60 1.99 2.78
CA ASP A 11 -0.75 3.13 3.18
C ASP A 11 -0.25 2.95 4.63
N ALA A 12 0.43 3.95 5.17
CA ALA A 12 0.93 4.05 6.53
C ALA A 12 -0.11 3.75 7.63
N ARG A 13 -1.35 4.20 7.43
CA ARG A 13 -2.37 4.26 8.48
C ARG A 13 -3.74 3.90 7.94
N ASP A 14 -4.51 3.22 8.78
CA ASP A 14 -5.92 2.96 8.51
C ASP A 14 -6.71 4.27 8.42
N GLY A 15 -7.70 4.30 7.54
CA GLY A 15 -8.58 5.47 7.39
C GLY A 15 -9.30 5.48 6.06
N GLU A 16 -9.61 6.68 5.57
CA GLU A 16 -10.23 6.89 4.27
C GLU A 16 -9.37 7.82 3.43
N ALA A 17 -9.34 7.58 2.12
CA ALA A 17 -8.71 8.44 1.14
C ALA A 17 -9.62 8.54 -0.10
N LEU A 18 -9.27 9.46 -0.99
CA LEU A 18 -9.82 9.49 -2.33
C LEU A 18 -8.86 8.77 -3.26
N PHE A 19 -9.37 7.98 -4.19
CA PHE A 19 -8.59 7.31 -5.22
C PHE A 19 -8.94 7.90 -6.58
N ILE A 20 -7.92 8.16 -7.39
CA ILE A 20 -8.13 8.67 -8.74
C ILE A 20 -8.60 7.53 -9.64
N ALA A 21 -9.90 7.45 -9.88
CA ALA A 21 -10.51 6.47 -10.75
C ALA A 21 -10.50 6.97 -12.19
N HIS A 22 -9.69 6.36 -13.05
CA HIS A 22 -9.66 6.64 -14.48
C HIS A 22 -9.64 5.33 -15.28
N ASP A 23 -9.75 5.42 -16.60
CA ASP A 23 -9.43 4.30 -17.48
C ASP A 23 -7.93 3.96 -17.37
N PRO A 24 -7.56 2.80 -16.79
CA PRO A 24 -6.16 2.39 -16.62
C PRO A 24 -5.48 2.08 -17.96
N THR A 25 -6.24 1.84 -19.04
CA THR A 25 -5.67 1.63 -20.38
C THR A 25 -5.20 2.93 -21.01
N ALA A 26 -5.77 4.07 -20.59
CA ALA A 26 -5.43 5.40 -21.07
C ALA A 26 -4.45 6.15 -20.16
N TRP A 27 -4.43 5.85 -18.86
CA TRP A 27 -3.59 6.56 -17.89
C TRP A 27 -3.20 5.69 -16.68
N TRP A 28 -1.88 5.62 -16.44
CA TRP A 28 -1.25 4.74 -15.46
C TRP A 28 -0.89 5.46 -14.14
N GLY A 29 -1.40 6.67 -13.90
CA GLY A 29 -1.05 7.52 -12.75
C GLY A 29 -2.02 7.47 -11.57
N GLN A 30 -2.81 6.41 -11.45
CA GLN A 30 -3.85 6.29 -10.42
C GLN A 30 -3.21 6.10 -9.05
N CYS A 31 -3.56 6.95 -8.10
CA CYS A 31 -3.06 6.87 -6.74
C CYS A 31 -4.11 7.35 -5.73
N VAL A 32 -3.82 7.13 -4.45
CA VAL A 32 -4.56 7.77 -3.37
C VAL A 32 -4.15 9.24 -3.25
N VAL A 33 -5.13 10.09 -3.00
CA VAL A 33 -4.96 11.51 -2.71
C VAL A 33 -5.64 11.86 -1.39
N TYR A 34 -4.97 12.72 -0.63
CA TYR A 34 -5.44 13.22 0.65
C TYR A 34 -5.80 14.70 0.52
N GLY A 35 -7.01 15.07 0.93
CA GLY A 35 -7.51 16.45 0.83
C GLY A 35 -8.91 16.51 0.24
N PRO A 36 -9.50 17.72 0.16
CA PRO A 36 -10.80 17.88 -0.47
C PRO A 36 -10.71 17.51 -1.96
N PRO A 37 -11.79 16.95 -2.54
CA PRO A 37 -11.85 16.71 -3.97
C PRO A 37 -11.67 18.03 -4.72
N ASP A 38 -10.84 18.03 -5.77
CA ASP A 38 -10.63 19.19 -6.63
C ASP A 38 -11.96 19.55 -7.33
N ASP A 39 -12.38 20.81 -7.23
CA ASP A 39 -13.61 21.35 -7.79
C ASP A 39 -13.47 21.76 -9.28
N GLY A 40 -12.29 21.55 -9.89
CA GLY A 40 -11.88 22.17 -11.15
C GLY A 40 -11.72 21.29 -12.40
N GLY A 41 -12.29 20.08 -12.47
CA GLY A 41 -12.31 19.27 -13.71
C GLY A 41 -11.22 18.21 -13.85
N GLY A 42 -10.64 17.77 -12.73
CA GLY A 42 -9.75 16.61 -12.68
C GLY A 42 -10.45 15.26 -12.92
N PRO A 43 -9.68 14.16 -13.00
CA PRO A 43 -10.22 12.80 -13.09
C PRO A 43 -11.14 12.47 -11.90
N PRO A 44 -12.12 11.56 -12.08
CA PRO A 44 -13.06 11.23 -11.01
C PRO A 44 -12.35 10.69 -9.77
N LEU A 45 -12.80 11.13 -8.60
CA LEU A 45 -12.30 10.70 -7.30
C LEU A 45 -13.34 9.80 -6.64
N VAL A 46 -12.92 8.63 -6.17
CA VAL A 46 -13.78 7.69 -5.44
C VAL A 46 -13.26 7.50 -4.02
N PRO A 47 -14.12 7.54 -2.99
CA PRO A 47 -13.68 7.23 -1.63
C PRO A 47 -13.28 5.76 -1.55
N VAL A 48 -12.15 5.49 -0.90
CA VAL A 48 -11.65 4.13 -0.64
C VAL A 48 -11.23 4.00 0.82
N GLN A 49 -11.47 2.82 1.38
CA GLN A 49 -10.86 2.42 2.65
C GLN A 49 -9.35 2.31 2.45
N VAL A 50 -8.59 2.82 3.41
CA VAL A 50 -7.13 2.63 3.53
C VAL A 50 -6.86 1.68 4.67
N LEU A 51 -5.97 0.72 4.44
CA LEU A 51 -5.46 -0.20 5.45
C LEU A 51 -3.94 -0.08 5.56
N SER A 52 -3.46 -0.11 6.79
CA SER A 52 -2.06 -0.32 7.12
C SER A 52 -1.64 -1.77 6.90
N LEU A 53 -0.34 -2.01 6.74
CA LEU A 53 0.19 -3.37 6.64
C LEU A 53 -0.18 -4.22 7.87
N GLY A 54 -0.21 -3.63 9.06
CA GLY A 54 -0.62 -4.31 10.29
C GLY A 54 -2.05 -4.83 10.20
N SER A 55 -2.98 -3.98 9.76
CA SER A 55 -4.39 -4.36 9.59
C SER A 55 -4.58 -5.37 8.46
N ILE A 56 -3.82 -5.25 7.36
CA ILE A 56 -3.84 -6.24 6.27
C ILE A 56 -3.42 -7.61 6.78
N LEU A 57 -2.29 -7.71 7.50
CA LEU A 57 -1.79 -8.98 8.02
C LEU A 57 -2.73 -9.55 9.09
N TRP A 58 -3.27 -8.71 9.95
CA TRP A 58 -4.27 -9.11 10.94
C TRP A 58 -5.55 -9.69 10.30
N LEU A 59 -6.04 -9.07 9.21
CA LEU A 59 -7.24 -9.53 8.51
C LEU A 59 -6.97 -10.76 7.62
N ALA A 60 -5.73 -10.93 7.15
CA ALA A 60 -5.31 -12.08 6.36
C ALA A 60 -5.11 -13.33 7.23
N GLU A 61 -4.84 -13.16 8.52
CA GLU A 61 -4.64 -14.24 9.47
C GLU A 61 -5.96 -14.81 9.98
N GLU A 62 -6.14 -16.13 9.80
CA GLU A 62 -6.95 -16.90 10.74
C GLU A 62 -6.08 -17.58 11.82
N GLU A 63 -4.82 -18.00 11.57
CA GLU A 63 -4.01 -18.75 12.57
C GLU A 63 -2.46 -18.70 12.41
N GLU A 64 -1.87 -18.01 11.42
CA GLU A 64 -0.42 -18.11 11.12
C GLU A 64 0.41 -16.98 11.76
N GLU A 65 1.53 -17.30 12.40
CA GLU A 65 2.37 -16.30 13.07
C GLU A 65 3.35 -15.57 12.12
N GLU A 66 3.65 -16.14 10.94
CA GLU A 66 4.67 -15.65 10.00
C GLU A 66 4.17 -15.51 8.55
N VAL A 67 4.78 -14.58 7.82
CA VAL A 67 4.54 -14.30 6.40
C VAL A 67 5.80 -14.67 5.62
N ASP A 68 5.72 -15.68 4.76
CA ASP A 68 6.87 -16.11 3.95
C ASP A 68 7.31 -15.03 2.95
N LEU A 69 6.34 -14.38 2.30
CA LEU A 69 6.59 -13.38 1.27
C LEU A 69 5.59 -12.21 1.38
N LEU A 70 6.14 -11.01 1.47
CA LEU A 70 5.43 -9.76 1.24
C LEU A 70 5.84 -9.21 -0.12
N ASP A 71 4.90 -9.18 -1.08
CA ASP A 71 5.10 -8.61 -2.41
C ASP A 71 4.35 -7.28 -2.52
N LEU A 72 5.07 -6.19 -2.77
CA LEU A 72 4.55 -4.82 -2.80
C LEU A 72 4.73 -4.22 -4.19
N ASP A 73 3.60 -4.00 -4.86
CA ASP A 73 3.49 -3.25 -6.11
C ASP A 73 2.39 -2.19 -5.95
N ILE A 74 2.69 -1.18 -5.14
CA ILE A 74 1.78 -0.09 -4.81
C ILE A 74 2.44 1.22 -5.20
N GLN A 75 1.73 2.16 -5.82
CA GLN A 75 2.36 3.39 -6.31
C GLN A 75 2.42 4.48 -5.24
N GLY A 76 3.62 4.90 -4.85
CA GLY A 76 3.86 6.12 -4.07
C GLY A 76 3.75 5.96 -2.55
N ALA A 77 3.37 4.78 -2.06
CA ALA A 77 3.26 4.46 -0.63
C ALA A 77 4.29 3.42 -0.17
N GLU A 78 5.11 2.85 -1.06
CA GLU A 78 6.00 1.71 -0.77
C GLU A 78 6.92 1.99 0.43
N LEU A 79 7.65 3.10 0.36
CA LEU A 79 8.66 3.45 1.36
C LEU A 79 8.03 3.77 2.71
N GLN A 80 6.94 4.54 2.73
CA GLN A 80 6.31 4.94 3.98
C GLN A 80 5.65 3.74 4.67
N LEU A 81 4.94 2.91 3.90
CA LEU A 81 4.33 1.68 4.41
C LEU A 81 5.37 0.73 5.03
N LEU A 82 6.51 0.55 4.36
CA LEU A 82 7.60 -0.27 4.91
C LEU A 82 8.22 0.36 6.16
N ARG A 83 8.51 1.67 6.14
CA ARG A 83 9.12 2.37 7.27
C ARG A 83 8.27 2.24 8.53
N ASP A 84 6.96 2.46 8.42
CA ASP A 84 6.03 2.31 9.54
C ASP A 84 5.90 0.86 9.99
N ALA A 85 5.91 -0.11 9.06
CA ALA A 85 5.91 -1.52 9.40
C ALA A 85 7.17 -1.97 10.16
N PHE A 86 8.33 -1.42 9.80
CA PHE A 86 9.59 -1.65 10.52
C PHE A 86 9.53 -1.04 11.93
N GLU A 87 9.11 0.23 12.04
CA GLU A 87 8.99 0.93 13.33
C GLU A 87 7.98 0.24 14.27
N ALA A 88 6.87 -0.28 13.73
CA ALA A 88 5.87 -1.03 14.47
C ALA A 88 6.32 -2.48 14.81
N GLY A 89 7.49 -2.92 14.34
CA GLY A 89 7.98 -4.28 14.56
C GLY A 89 7.16 -5.37 13.83
N ILE A 90 6.40 -5.01 12.80
CA ILE A 90 5.62 -5.95 11.98
C ILE A 90 6.54 -6.78 11.10
N MET A 91 7.59 -6.16 10.57
CA MET A 91 8.53 -6.80 9.63
C MET A 91 9.28 -7.99 10.22
N ARG A 92 9.33 -8.16 11.55
CA ARG A 92 9.90 -9.35 12.21
C ARG A 92 9.16 -10.65 11.85
N ARG A 93 7.92 -10.54 11.36
CA ARG A 93 7.08 -11.67 10.94
C ARG A 93 7.27 -12.01 9.47
N VAL A 94 7.94 -11.17 8.70
CA VAL A 94 8.05 -11.29 7.24
C VAL A 94 9.43 -11.84 6.89
N ARG A 95 9.48 -13.00 6.25
CA ARG A 95 10.75 -13.66 5.90
C ARG A 95 11.44 -13.04 4.68
N ALA A 96 10.64 -12.64 3.69
CA ALA A 96 11.14 -12.00 2.48
C ALA A 96 10.21 -10.87 2.03
N VAL A 97 10.82 -9.80 1.54
CA VAL A 97 10.12 -8.64 0.98
C VAL A 97 10.56 -8.46 -0.46
N HIS A 98 9.59 -8.38 -1.37
CA HIS A 98 9.79 -7.99 -2.75
C HIS A 98 9.04 -6.67 -3.00
N VAL A 99 9.72 -5.67 -3.58
CA VAL A 99 9.12 -4.38 -3.86
C VAL A 99 9.35 -4.02 -5.32
N SER A 100 8.26 -3.86 -6.05
CA SER A 100 8.24 -3.33 -7.41
C SER A 100 8.12 -1.81 -7.33
N THR A 101 9.27 -1.15 -7.21
CA THR A 101 9.33 0.31 -7.00
C THR A 101 9.18 1.04 -8.32
N HIS A 102 8.42 2.15 -8.32
CA HIS A 102 8.26 2.99 -9.50
C HIS A 102 9.33 4.10 -9.64
N SER A 103 10.36 4.13 -8.77
CA SER A 103 11.38 5.18 -8.76
C SER A 103 12.72 4.72 -8.19
N HIS A 104 13.82 5.04 -8.89
CA HIS A 104 15.19 4.79 -8.40
C HIS A 104 15.51 5.46 -7.06
N ALA A 105 14.88 6.59 -6.75
CA ALA A 105 15.07 7.25 -5.46
C ALA A 105 14.46 6.42 -4.31
N LEU A 106 13.30 5.81 -4.55
CA LEU A 106 12.66 4.92 -3.58
C LEU A 106 13.48 3.65 -3.36
N ASP A 107 14.01 3.03 -4.43
CA ASP A 107 14.89 1.84 -4.29
C ASP A 107 16.08 2.11 -3.37
N ARG A 108 16.77 3.25 -3.54
CA ARG A 108 17.90 3.61 -2.67
C ARG A 108 17.47 3.77 -1.21
N ASP A 109 16.38 4.49 -0.96
CA ASP A 109 15.93 4.80 0.39
C ASP A 109 15.36 3.55 1.10
N MET A 110 14.79 2.60 0.35
CA MET A 110 14.35 1.29 0.87
C MET A 110 15.52 0.37 1.21
N ARG A 111 16.60 0.38 0.40
CA ARG A 111 17.83 -0.37 0.74
C ARG A 111 18.48 0.12 2.02
N ALA A 112 18.27 1.37 2.42
CA ALA A 112 18.78 1.91 3.68
C ALA A 112 17.93 1.52 4.90
N LEU A 113 16.71 1.00 4.67
CA LEU A 113 15.76 0.60 5.71
C LEU A 113 15.94 -0.87 6.15
N MET A 114 16.47 -1.72 5.26
CA MET A 114 16.69 -3.16 5.45
C MET A 114 18.12 -3.46 5.90
#